data_AF-A0A629K7I8-F1
#
_entry.id   AF-A0A629K7I8-F1
#
_cell.length_a   1.000
_cell.length_b   1.000
_cell.length_c   1.000
_cell.angle_alpha   90.00
_cell.angle_beta   90.00
_cell.angle_gamma   90.00
#
_symmetry.space_group_name_H-M   'P 1'
#
loop_
_entity.id
_entity.type
_entity.pdbx_description
1 polymer ?
#
loop_
_entity_poly.entity_id
_entity_poly.type
_entity_poly.pdbx_seq_one_letter_code
_entity_poly.pdbx_strand_id
1 'polypeptide(L)' 'MVLAVTSAQYPRPGERHIYNMNNGSVMYEMPHLPPRIGVRCYDAAGHRIYQTAVINEMKAAVKRHKEKWRLAK' A
#
# COMPACT_ATOMS: atom_id res chain seq x y z
N MET A 1 -13.96 0.43 -11.71
CA MET A 1 -13.93 0.55 -10.23
C MET A 1 -12.61 1.18 -9.83
N VAL A 2 -12.61 2.15 -8.92
CA VAL A 2 -11.38 2.79 -8.46
C VAL A 2 -10.71 1.90 -7.41
N LEU A 3 -9.40 1.69 -7.53
CA LEU A 3 -8.61 0.94 -6.56
C LEU A 3 -8.71 1.60 -5.18
N ALA A 4 -9.07 0.83 -4.14
CA ALA A 4 -9.23 1.32 -2.78
C ALA A 4 -8.64 0.35 -1.77
N VAL A 5 -8.11 0.89 -0.67
CA VAL A 5 -7.62 0.10 0.46
C VAL A 5 -8.81 -0.35 1.30
N THR A 6 -8.97 -1.66 1.42
CA THR A 6 -10.03 -2.30 2.21
C THR A 6 -9.61 -2.47 3.67
N SER A 7 -8.35 -2.82 3.91
CA SER A 7 -7.80 -2.95 5.27
C SER A 7 -6.36 -2.48 5.33
N ALA A 8 -6.00 -1.80 6.41
CA ALA A 8 -4.63 -1.48 6.75
C ALA A 8 -4.23 -2.22 8.03
N GLN A 9 -3.12 -2.96 7.99
CA GLN A 9 -2.55 -3.65 9.14
C GLN A 9 -1.20 -3.04 9.49
N TYR A 10 -0.99 -2.81 10.77
CA TYR A 10 0.22 -2.19 11.32
C TYR A 10 0.85 -3.13 12.36
N PRO A 11 1.37 -4.31 11.94
CA PRO A 11 1.89 -5.31 12.88
C PRO A 11 3.03 -4.79 13.76
N ARG A 12 3.80 -3.80 13.26
CA ARG A 12 4.77 -3.05 14.05
C ARG A 12 4.71 -1.57 13.62
N PRO A 13 4.21 -0.67 14.48
CA PRO A 13 4.16 0.76 14.19
C PRO A 13 5.55 1.28 13.79
N GLY A 14 5.68 1.86 12.59
CA GLY A 14 6.94 2.42 12.10
C GLY A 14 7.90 1.43 11.42
N GLU A 15 7.61 0.12 11.43
CA GLU A 15 8.42 -0.87 10.71
C GLU A 15 7.75 -1.33 9.42
N ARG A 16 6.47 -1.71 9.49
CA ARG A 16 5.77 -2.29 8.34
C ARG A 16 4.29 -1.97 8.36
N HIS A 17 3.82 -1.38 7.28
CA HIS A 17 2.42 -1.13 7.01
C HIS A 17 1.99 -2.05 5.87
N ILE A 18 0.89 -2.76 6.05
CA ILE A 18 0.32 -3.69 5.08
C ILE A 18 -1.03 -3.13 4.67
N TYR A 19 -1.19 -2.78 3.40
CA TYR A 19 -2.45 -2.28 2.85
C TYR A 19 -3.03 -3.32 1.90
N ASN A 20 -4.14 -3.93 2.28
CA ASN A 20 -4.90 -4.81 1.40
C ASN A 20 -5.91 -3.98 0.61
N MET A 21 -6.02 -4.27 -0.68
CA MET A 21 -6.87 -3.54 -1.60
C MET A 21 -8.07 -4.38 -2.04
N ASN A 22 -9.08 -3.71 -2.59
CA ASN A 22 -10.34 -4.34 -2.99
C ASN A 22 -10.18 -5.39 -4.11
N ASN A 23 -9.12 -5.29 -4.91
CA ASN A 23 -8.82 -6.27 -5.96
C ASN A 23 -8.03 -7.50 -5.43
N GLY A 24 -7.81 -7.60 -4.11
CA GLY A 24 -7.02 -8.65 -3.48
C GLY A 24 -5.51 -8.38 -3.53
N SER A 25 -5.06 -7.33 -4.20
CA SER A 25 -3.64 -6.95 -4.19
C SER A 25 -3.23 -6.33 -2.86
N VAL A 26 -1.94 -6.42 -2.54
CA VAL A 26 -1.37 -6.00 -1.27
C VAL A 26 -0.17 -5.09 -1.47
N MET A 27 -0.15 -3.96 -0.78
CA MET A 27 1.00 -3.06 -0.73
C MET A 27 1.63 -3.08 0.65
N TYR A 28 2.93 -3.40 0.67
CA TYR A 28 3.77 -3.27 1.85
C TYR A 28 4.55 -1.96 1.77
N GLU A 29 4.45 -1.17 2.82
CA GLU A 29 5.21 0.05 3.02
C GLU A 29 6.05 -0.12 4.29
N MET A 30 7.36 -0.01 4.16
CA MET A 30 8.34 -0.04 5.24
C MET A 30 8.89 1.38 5.40
N PRO A 31 8.32 2.20 6.31
CA PRO A 31 8.70 3.60 6.47
C PRO A 31 10.11 3.77 7.04
N HIS A 32 10.69 2.73 7.64
CA HIS A 32 12.09 2.71 8.07
C HIS A 32 13.10 2.69 6.89
N LEU A 33 12.64 2.47 5.66
CA LEU A 33 13.47 2.42 4.45
C LEU A 33 13.18 3.59 3.50
N PRO A 34 14.13 3.93 2.63
CA PRO A 34 13.90 4.91 1.57
C PRO A 34 12.71 4.49 0.70
N PRO A 35 11.88 5.44 0.22
CA PRO A 35 10.62 5.15 -0.49
C PRO A 35 10.79 4.34 -1.79
N ARG A 36 12.00 4.25 -2.36
CA ARG A 36 12.31 3.36 -3.49
C ARG A 36 12.37 1.88 -3.11
N ILE A 37 12.77 1.56 -1.89
CA ILE A 37 13.05 0.18 -1.42
C ILE A 37 11.99 -0.27 -0.41
N GLY A 38 11.44 0.70 0.34
CA GLY A 38 10.43 0.48 1.36
C GLY A 38 9.04 0.17 0.81
N VAL A 39 8.80 0.29 -0.51
CA VAL A 39 7.51 -0.04 -1.12
C VAL A 39 7.61 -1.34 -1.91
N ARG A 40 6.78 -2.32 -1.56
CA ARG A 40 6.62 -3.56 -2.32
C ARG A 40 5.14 -3.81 -2.60
N CYS A 41 4.81 -4.00 -3.87
CA CYS A 41 3.45 -4.24 -4.32
C CYS A 41 3.33 -5.70 -4.77
N TYR A 42 2.27 -6.38 -4.34
CA TYR A 42 1.97 -7.76 -4.68
C TYR A 42 0.55 -7.85 -5.20
N ASP A 43 0.33 -8.73 -6.17
CA ASP A 43 -0.99 -9.03 -6.69
C ASP A 43 -1.73 -10.05 -5.79
N ALA A 44 -3.02 -10.27 -6.05
CA ALA A 44 -3.85 -11.25 -5.34
C ALA A 44 -3.27 -12.68 -5.41
N ALA A 45 -2.56 -13.00 -6.48
CA ALA A 45 -1.84 -14.26 -6.66
C ALA A 45 -0.51 -14.35 -5.87
N GLY A 46 -0.10 -13.30 -5.15
CA GLY A 46 1.18 -13.24 -4.44
C GLY A 46 2.38 -12.88 -5.32
N HIS A 47 2.16 -12.58 -6.60
CA HIS A 47 3.21 -12.15 -7.51
C HIS A 47 3.60 -10.69 -7.26
N ARG A 48 4.90 -10.39 -7.32
CA ARG A 48 5.37 -9.01 -7.16
C ARG A 48 5.06 -8.19 -8.42
N ILE A 49 4.39 -7.06 -8.22
CA ILE A 49 4.03 -6.13 -9.29
C ILE A 49 5.21 -5.17 -9.52
N TYR A 50 5.71 -5.14 -10.74
CA TYR A 50 6.76 -4.19 -11.18
C TYR A 50 6.22 -3.09 -12.10
N GLN A 51 4.96 -3.20 -12.55
CA GLN A 51 4.36 -2.25 -13.45
C GLN A 51 4.12 -0.90 -12.76
N THR A 52 4.78 0.14 -13.25
CA THR A 52 4.78 1.48 -12.64
C THR A 52 3.39 2.11 -12.60
N ALA A 53 2.54 1.87 -13.62
CA ALA A 53 1.16 2.33 -13.64
C ALA A 53 0.35 1.78 -12.46
N VAL A 54 0.40 0.46 -12.25
CA VAL A 54 -0.30 -0.22 -11.15
C VAL A 54 0.24 0.22 -9.80
N ILE A 55 1.56 0.36 -9.66
CA ILE A 55 2.19 0.88 -8.43
C ILE A 55 1.71 2.30 -8.12
N ASN A 56 1.56 3.17 -9.13
CA ASN A 56 1.06 4.53 -8.93
C ASN A 56 -0.42 4.54 -8.52
N GLU A 57 -1.25 3.67 -9.10
CA GLU A 57 -2.64 3.51 -8.65
C GLU A 57 -2.74 3.01 -7.21
N MET A 58 -1.90 2.05 -6.83
CA MET A 58 -1.78 1.55 -5.45
C MET A 58 -1.37 2.65 -4.47
N LYS A 59 -0.35 3.44 -4.81
CA LYS A 59 0.07 4.59 -4.00
C LYS A 59 -1.03 5.63 -3.89
N ALA A 60 -1.76 5.91 -4.97
CA ALA A 60 -2.88 6.84 -4.95
C ALA A 60 -4.03 6.33 -4.05
N ALA A 61 -4.32 5.03 -4.09
CA ALA A 61 -5.30 4.41 -3.20
C ALA A 61 -4.90 4.51 -1.74
N VAL A 62 -3.62 4.24 -1.42
CA VAL A 62 -3.07 4.39 -0.06
C VAL A 62 -3.09 5.85 0.39
N LYS A 63 -2.74 6.81 -0.47
CA LYS A 63 -2.80 8.24 -0.16
C LYS A 63 -4.22 8.68 0.18
N ARG A 64 -5.21 8.32 -0.66
CA ARG A 64 -6.63 8.59 -0.42
C ARG A 64 -7.12 7.96 0.89
N HIS A 65 -6.65 6.75 1.21
CA HIS A 65 -6.97 6.10 2.48
C HIS A 65 -6.36 6.87 3.67
N LYS A 66 -5.09 7.25 3.60
CA LYS A 66 -4.43 8.06 4.65
C LYS A 66 -5.11 9.41 4.85
N GLU A 67 -5.53 10.07 3.78
CA GLU A 67 -6.32 11.32 3.81
C GLU A 67 -7.69 11.10 4.45
N LYS A 68 -8.40 10.04 4.06
CA LYS A 68 -9.73 9.69 4.61
C LYS A 68 -9.67 9.38 6.10
N TRP A 69 -8.64 8.67 6.55
CA TRP A 69 -8.48 8.24 7.94
C TRP A 69 -7.70 9.24 8.82
N ARG A 70 -7.31 10.42 8.30
CA ARG A 70 -6.58 11.47 9.04
C ARG A 70 -5.40 10.93 9.87
N LEU A 71 -4.63 10.01 9.31
CA LEU A 71 -3.32 9.62 9.87
C LEU A 71 -2.24 10.71 9.65
N ALA A 72 -2.64 11.88 9.17
CA ALA A 72 -1.81 13.08 9.09
C ALA A 72 -1.95 13.88 10.39
N LYS A 73 -0.97 13.73 11.29
CA LYS A 73 -0.61 14.77 12.24
C LYS A 73 0.91 14.88 12.27
#